data_AF-A0A6L3Y463-F1
#
_entry.id   AF-A0A6L3Y463-F1
#
_cell.length_a   1.000
_cell.length_b   1.000
_cell.length_c   1.000
_cell.angle_alpha   90.00
_cell.angle_beta   90.00
_cell.angle_gamma   90.00
#
_symmetry.space_group_name_H-M   'P 1'
#
loop_
_entity.id
_entity.type
_entity.pdbx_description
1 polymer ?
#
loop_
_entity_poly.entity_id
_entity_poly.type
_entity_poly.pdbx_seq_one_letter_code
_entity_poly.pdbx_strand_id
1 'polypeptide(L)'
;MALQQEIIQALGAKPAIDANEEIRRSVDFLKAYLSAHPFLKTLVLGISGGQDSPLAGKLSQMAISELRDETGDTALQFIAVRLPYGVQA
;
A
#
# COMPACT_ATOMS: atom_id res chain seq x y z
N MET A 1 4.22 12.46 -29.92
CA MET A 1 4.97 13.21 -28.88
C MET A 1 6.34 12.54 -28.77
N ALA A 2 7.29 13.03 -27.98
CA ALA A 2 8.51 12.23 -27.78
C ALA A 2 8.15 10.99 -26.93
N LEU A 3 8.71 9.81 -27.23
CA LEU A 3 8.39 8.56 -26.53
C LEU A 3 8.51 8.69 -24.99
N GLN A 4 9.48 9.48 -24.51
CA GLN A 4 9.63 9.78 -23.09
C GLN A 4 8.39 10.44 -22.47
N GLN A 5 7.79 11.42 -23.17
CA GLN A 5 6.59 12.12 -22.69
C GLN A 5 5.39 11.18 -22.64
N GLU A 6 5.27 10.30 -23.63
CA GLU A 6 4.21 9.28 -23.70
C GLU A 6 4.34 8.29 -22.52
N ILE A 7 5.56 7.87 -22.19
CA ILE A 7 5.82 6.99 -21.03
C ILE A 7 5.53 7.71 -19.69
N ILE A 8 6.00 8.95 -19.52
CA ILE A 8 5.75 9.73 -18.30
C ILE A 8 4.24 9.88 -18.07
N GLN A 9 3.49 10.21 -19.12
CA GLN A 9 2.05 10.36 -19.05
C GLN A 9 1.34 9.04 -18.74
N ALA A 10 1.75 7.94 -19.37
CA ALA A 10 1.15 6.63 -19.16
C ALA A 10 1.39 6.09 -17.73
N LEU A 11 2.57 6.32 -17.15
CA LEU A 11 2.93 5.87 -15.80
C LEU A 11 2.54 6.86 -14.71
N GLY A 12 2.13 8.08 -15.06
CA GLY A 12 1.79 9.14 -14.11
C GLY A 12 2.98 9.64 -13.28
N ALA A 13 4.21 9.49 -13.78
CA ALA A 13 5.41 9.91 -13.07
C ALA A 13 5.50 11.45 -12.99
N LYS A 14 5.89 11.98 -11.82
CA LYS A 14 6.05 13.41 -11.58
C LYS A 14 7.54 13.76 -11.43
N PRO A 15 7.99 14.95 -11.86
CA PRO A 15 9.38 15.36 -11.69
C PRO A 15 9.76 15.61 -10.22
N ALA A 16 8.78 15.86 -9.35
CA ALA A 16 8.95 16.01 -7.91
C ALA A 16 7.67 15.58 -7.17
N ILE A 17 7.82 15.17 -5.92
CA ILE A 17 6.74 14.78 -5.01
C ILE A 17 6.98 15.35 -3.60
N ASP A 18 5.92 15.57 -2.84
CA ASP A 18 5.99 15.75 -1.39
C ASP A 18 5.79 14.40 -0.71
N ALA A 19 6.76 13.96 0.09
CA ALA A 19 6.74 12.61 0.66
C ALA A 19 5.54 12.38 1.60
N ASN A 20 5.13 13.40 2.37
CA ASN A 20 4.02 13.25 3.31
C ASN A 20 2.68 13.21 2.57
N GLU A 21 2.53 14.02 1.52
CA GLU A 21 1.36 13.97 0.63
C GLU A 21 1.21 12.58 0.00
N GLU A 22 2.30 11.97 -0.50
CA GLU A 22 2.23 10.67 -1.16
C GLU A 22 1.99 9.50 -0.21
N ILE A 23 2.49 9.59 1.02
CA ILE A 23 2.12 8.67 2.09
C ILE A 23 0.62 8.75 2.32
N ARG A 24 0.08 9.96 2.50
CA ARG A 24 -1.34 10.16 2.82
C ARG A 24 -2.25 9.70 1.67
N ARG A 25 -1.94 10.08 0.43
CA ARG A 25 -2.66 9.66 -0.78
C ARG A 25 -2.74 8.14 -0.87
N SER A 26 -1.63 7.44 -0.62
CA SER A 26 -1.57 5.98 -0.73
C SER A 26 -2.39 5.29 0.37
N VAL A 27 -2.31 5.78 1.61
CA VAL A 27 -3.08 5.22 2.73
C VAL A 27 -4.58 5.48 2.55
N ASP A 28 -4.97 6.69 2.15
CA ASP A 28 -6.37 7.03 1.89
C ASP A 28 -6.96 6.25 0.72
N PHE A 29 -6.16 6.01 -0.33
CA PHE A 29 -6.56 5.15 -1.43
C PHE A 29 -6.90 3.73 -0.95
N LEU A 30 -6.04 3.12 -0.11
CA LEU A 30 -6.29 1.79 0.44
C LEU A 30 -7.54 1.76 1.33
N LYS A 31 -7.70 2.77 2.22
CA LYS A 31 -8.88 2.90 3.08
C LYS A 31 -10.15 3.04 2.27
N ALA A 32 -10.16 3.92 1.27
CA ALA A 32 -11.31 4.14 0.39
C ALA A 32 -11.71 2.86 -0.34
N TYR A 33 -10.73 2.08 -0.82
CA TYR A 33 -11.01 0.82 -1.49
C TYR A 33 -11.63 -0.23 -0.56
N LEU A 34 -11.11 -0.38 0.67
CA LEU A 34 -11.68 -1.28 1.68
C LEU A 34 -13.09 -0.84 2.11
N SER A 35 -13.31 0.44 2.32
CA SER A 35 -14.62 0.99 2.67
C SER A 35 -15.65 0.81 1.54
N ALA A 36 -15.22 0.91 0.28
CA ALA A 36 -16.08 0.64 -0.88
C ALA A 36 -16.43 -0.84 -1.03
N HIS A 37 -15.64 -1.75 -0.43
CA HIS A 37 -15.85 -3.20 -0.50
C HIS A 37 -15.84 -3.82 0.91
N PRO A 38 -16.88 -3.60 1.73
CA PRO A 38 -16.86 -3.96 3.16
C PRO A 38 -16.68 -5.46 3.48
N PHE A 39 -16.86 -6.33 2.48
CA PHE A 39 -16.59 -7.77 2.59
C PHE A 39 -15.09 -8.09 2.64
N LEU A 40 -14.23 -7.18 2.18
CA LEU A 40 -12.78 -7.30 2.33
C LEU A 40 -12.39 -6.91 3.75
N LYS A 41 -11.71 -7.81 4.44
CA LYS A 41 -11.21 -7.58 5.80
C LYS A 41 -9.69 -7.56 5.89
N THR A 42 -8.98 -7.88 4.80
CA THR A 42 -7.56 -8.16 4.90
C THR A 42 -6.79 -7.62 3.70
N LEU A 43 -5.68 -6.94 3.99
CA LEU A 43 -4.61 -6.69 3.03
C LEU A 43 -3.50 -7.72 3.27
N VAL A 44 -3.05 -8.40 2.22
CA VAL A 44 -2.00 -9.42 2.28
C VAL A 44 -0.84 -8.99 1.41
N LEU A 45 0.39 -9.01 1.95
CA LEU A 45 1.59 -8.61 1.20
C LEU A 45 2.77 -9.52 1.51
N GLY A 46 3.45 -9.98 0.45
CA GLY A 46 4.76 -10.63 0.57
C GLY A 46 5.85 -9.63 0.97
N ILE A 47 6.54 -9.87 2.09
CA ILE A 47 7.66 -9.05 2.56
C ILE A 47 8.98 -9.78 2.26
N SER A 48 9.79 -9.18 1.39
CA SER A 48 11.11 -9.72 0.99
C SER A 48 12.29 -9.09 1.74
N GLY A 49 12.08 -7.93 2.36
CA GLY A 49 13.13 -7.11 2.97
C GLY A 49 13.76 -6.06 2.05
N GLY A 50 13.46 -6.09 0.74
CA GLY A 50 13.84 -5.04 -0.20
C GLY A 50 12.90 -3.83 -0.14
N GLN A 51 13.42 -2.61 -0.34
CA GLN A 51 12.78 -1.30 -0.11
C GLN A 51 11.26 -1.21 -0.38
N ASP A 52 10.81 -1.73 -1.52
CA ASP A 52 9.41 -1.59 -1.95
C ASP A 52 8.43 -2.28 -0.99
N SER A 53 8.78 -3.50 -0.53
CA SER A 53 7.86 -4.31 0.29
C SER A 53 7.68 -3.79 1.73
N PRO A 54 8.72 -3.32 2.46
CA PRO A 54 8.53 -2.57 3.70
C PRO A 54 7.75 -1.27 3.54
N LEU A 55 7.96 -0.51 2.46
CA LEU A 55 7.19 0.71 2.21
C LEU A 55 5.70 0.39 2.02
N ALA A 56 5.38 -0.50 1.09
CA ALA A 56 3.99 -0.92 0.84
C ALA A 56 3.35 -1.57 2.08
N GLY A 57 4.13 -2.37 2.84
CA GLY A 57 3.68 -2.98 4.09
C GLY A 57 3.37 -1.94 5.17
N LYS A 58 4.22 -0.92 5.33
CA LYS A 58 3.99 0.16 6.29
C LYS A 58 2.72 0.95 5.95
N LEU A 59 2.54 1.30 4.67
CA LEU A 59 1.33 1.99 4.19
C LEU A 59 0.07 1.15 4.41
N SER A 60 0.14 -0.16 4.13
CA SER A 60 -0.98 -1.10 4.34
C SER A 60 -1.35 -1.24 5.81
N GLN A 61 -0.35 -1.35 6.70
CA GLN A 61 -0.59 -1.42 8.14
C GLN A 61 -1.19 -0.11 8.67
N MET A 62 -0.72 1.05 8.19
CA MET A 62 -1.31 2.35 8.55
C MET A 62 -2.78 2.43 8.13
N ALA A 63 -3.10 2.03 6.89
CA ALA A 63 -4.47 2.04 6.38
C ALA A 63 -5.41 1.19 7.23
N ILE A 64 -5.00 -0.04 7.57
CA ILE A 64 -5.78 -0.94 8.40
C ILE A 64 -5.93 -0.41 9.82
N SER A 65 -4.86 0.12 10.43
CA SER A 65 -4.90 0.67 11.78
C SER A 65 -5.86 1.86 11.87
N GLU A 66 -5.72 2.84 10.98
CA GLU A 66 -6.62 4.00 10.95
C GLU A 66 -8.08 3.61 10.70
N LEU A 67 -8.33 2.74 9.71
CA LEU A 67 -9.70 2.32 9.40
C LEU A 67 -10.34 1.52 10.53
N ARG A 68 -9.54 0.71 11.25
CA ARG A 68 -10.00 0.01 12.45
C ARG A 68 -10.37 0.99 13.56
N ASP A 69 -9.56 2.01 13.79
CA ASP A 69 -9.83 3.04 14.81
C ASP A 69 -11.09 3.87 14.44
N GLU A 70 -11.28 4.17 13.16
CA GLU A 70 -12.43 4.92 12.64
C GLU A 70 -13.76 4.13 12.70
N THR A 71 -13.71 2.82 12.45
CA THR A 71 -14.92 1.98 12.31
C THR A 71 -15.22 1.12 13.53
N GLY A 72 -14.22 0.86 14.38
CA GLY A 72 -14.28 -0.14 15.44
C GLY A 72 -14.24 -1.59 14.95
N ASP A 73 -14.04 -1.85 13.65
CA ASP A 73 -14.06 -3.20 13.09
C ASP A 73 -12.72 -3.94 13.33
N THR A 74 -12.69 -4.72 14.40
CA THR A 74 -11.51 -5.50 14.81
C THR A 74 -11.15 -6.65 13.86
N ALA A 75 -12.02 -6.99 12.89
CA ALA A 75 -11.73 -7.99 11.87
C ALA A 75 -10.81 -7.46 10.77
N LEU A 76 -10.65 -6.13 10.61
CA LEU A 76 -9.73 -5.53 9.65
C LEU A 76 -8.28 -5.87 9.99
N GLN A 77 -7.52 -6.47 9.09
CA GLN A 77 -6.16 -6.97 9.35
C GLN A 77 -5.19 -6.70 8.19
N PHE A 78 -3.92 -6.53 8.53
CA PHE A 78 -2.82 -6.59 7.57
C PHE A 78 -2.00 -7.85 7.87
N ILE A 79 -1.76 -8.67 6.84
CA ILE A 79 -0.98 -9.91 6.95
C ILE A 79 0.28 -9.77 6.10
N ALA A 80 1.41 -9.62 6.77
CA ALA A 80 2.73 -9.71 6.15
C ALA A 80 3.12 -11.19 5.99
N VAL A 81 3.47 -11.59 4.78
CA VAL A 81 3.83 -12.97 4.44
C VAL A 81 5.30 -13.03 4.05
N ARG A 82 6.08 -13.87 4.72
CA ARG A 82 7.44 -14.21 4.26
C ARG A 82 7.36 -15.37 3.27
N LEU A 83 8.02 -15.24 2.12
CA LEU A 83 7.98 -16.22 1.02
C LEU A 83 9.41 -16.64 0.59
N PRO A 84 10.14 -17.39 1.43
CA PRO A 84 11.49 -17.81 1.11
C PRO A 84 11.53 -18.96 0.11
N TYR A 85 12.59 -19.00 -0.70
CA TYR A 85 13.02 -20.20 -1.39
C TYR A 85 14.15 -20.87 -0.57
N GLY A 86 13.82 -21.91 0.19
CA GLY A 86 14.74 -22.56 1.14
C GLY A 86 14.66 -21.97 2.55
N VAL A 87 15.80 -21.71 3.18
CA VAL A 87 15.86 -21.16 4.56
C VAL A 87 15.96 -19.63 4.50
N GLN A 88 15.09 -18.95 5.24
CA GLN A 88 15.19 -17.51 5.47
C GLN A 88 15.89 -17.28 6.81
N ALA A 89 17.07 -16.65 6.78
CA ALA A 89 17.76 -16.15 7.98
C ALA A 89 16.95 -15.02 8.65
#